data_AF-A0A7Y3IZM6-F1
#
_entry.id   AF-A0A7Y3IZM6-F1
#
_cell.length_a   1.000
_cell.length_b   1.000
_cell.length_c   1.000
_cell.angle_alpha   90.00
_cell.angle_beta   90.00
_cell.angle_gamma   90.00
#
_symmetry.space_group_name_H-M   'P 1'
#
loop_
_entity.id
_entity.type
_entity.pdbx_description
1 polymer ?
#
loop_
_entity_poly.entity_id
_entity_poly.type
_entity_poly.pdbx_seq_one_letter_code
_entity_poly.pdbx_strand_id
1 'polypeptide(L)'
;FQQPTCVLEKAHASLKSSGVLALGLFLPGTFAEFQQASGRGLGYPSPEAWQAALKPGHWQELYSHVETTTLLFSSCRQLWRHLRETGVGGTAREVWTRDRWEHFRQTYPRDSAGQWPLTYRSWLWLLRKNP
;
A
#
# COMPACT_ATOMS: atom_id res chain seq x y z
N PHE A 1 -3.26 -14.93 -1.40
CA PHE A 1 -3.89 -13.91 -0.55
C PHE A 1 -5.16 -13.43 -1.22
N GLN A 2 -6.32 -14.04 -0.97
CA GLN A 2 -7.54 -13.74 -1.75
C GLN A 2 -8.51 -12.75 -1.09
N GLN A 3 -8.43 -12.48 0.22
CA GLN A 3 -9.29 -11.51 0.91
C GLN A 3 -8.56 -10.86 2.09
N PRO A 4 -7.88 -9.71 1.91
CA PRO A 4 -7.08 -9.07 2.97
C PRO A 4 -7.92 -8.65 4.18
N THR A 5 -9.19 -8.29 3.99
CA THR A 5 -10.11 -7.85 5.05
C THR A 5 -10.46 -8.94 6.06
N CYS A 6 -10.25 -10.23 5.76
CA CYS A 6 -10.50 -11.33 6.70
C CYS A 6 -9.67 -11.25 7.99
N VAL A 7 -8.59 -10.46 7.99
CA VAL A 7 -7.80 -10.18 9.20
C VAL A 7 -8.65 -9.57 10.31
N LEU A 8 -9.67 -8.78 9.98
CA LEU A 8 -10.57 -8.16 10.95
C LEU A 8 -11.34 -9.23 11.73
N GLU A 9 -11.92 -10.22 11.05
CA GLU A 9 -12.66 -11.29 11.73
C GLU A 9 -11.74 -12.18 12.56
N LYS A 10 -10.56 -12.54 12.01
CA LYS A 10 -9.56 -13.35 12.71
C LYS A 10 -9.05 -12.66 13.97
N ALA A 11 -8.78 -11.36 13.89
CA ALA A 11 -8.37 -10.57 15.03
C ALA A 11 -9.50 -10.47 16.07
N HIS A 12 -10.73 -10.23 15.64
CA HIS A 12 -11.88 -10.18 16.55
C HIS A 12 -12.05 -11.50 17.33
N ALA A 13 -11.94 -12.65 16.65
CA ALA A 13 -12.04 -13.97 17.28
C ALA A 13 -10.92 -14.24 18.30
N SER A 14 -9.73 -13.65 18.08
CA SER A 14 -8.54 -13.90 18.91
C SER A 14 -8.39 -12.92 20.08
N LEU A 15 -8.94 -11.70 19.96
CA LEU A 15 -8.83 -10.68 20.99
C LEU A 15 -9.81 -10.93 22.16
N LYS A 16 -9.35 -10.61 23.37
CA LYS A 16 -10.23 -10.49 24.55
C LYS A 16 -11.19 -9.31 24.39
N SER A 17 -12.29 -9.30 25.11
CA SER A 17 -13.21 -8.15 25.17
C SER A 17 -12.44 -6.87 25.53
N SER A 18 -12.76 -5.76 24.85
CA SER A 18 -12.02 -4.48 24.94
C SER A 18 -10.55 -4.50 24.47
N GLY A 19 -10.08 -5.60 23.88
CA GLY A 19 -8.76 -5.65 23.24
C GLY A 19 -8.68 -4.70 22.03
N VAL A 20 -7.47 -4.17 21.77
CA VAL A 20 -7.22 -3.22 20.67
C VAL A 20 -6.46 -3.90 19.55
N LEU A 21 -6.90 -3.68 18.32
CA LEU A 21 -6.22 -4.01 17.08
C LEU A 21 -5.64 -2.72 16.49
N ALA A 22 -4.33 -2.72 16.22
CA ALA A 22 -3.65 -1.65 15.49
C ALA A 22 -3.22 -2.18 14.11
N LEU A 23 -3.65 -1.49 13.04
CA LEU A 23 -3.33 -1.83 11.67
C LEU A 23 -2.57 -0.68 11.00
N GLY A 24 -1.44 -1.02 10.37
CA GLY A 24 -0.78 -0.19 9.36
C GLY A 24 -1.05 -0.79 8.00
N LEU A 25 -1.78 -0.09 7.15
CA LEU A 25 -2.22 -0.57 5.85
C LEU A 25 -1.70 0.33 4.74
N PHE A 26 -1.48 -0.23 3.55
CA PHE A 26 -1.33 0.55 2.32
C PHE A 26 -2.67 0.64 1.60
N LEU A 27 -2.93 1.80 1.01
CA LEU A 27 -4.17 2.14 0.32
C LEU A 27 -3.98 2.25 -1.20
N PRO A 28 -5.08 2.23 -1.98
CA PRO A 28 -5.07 2.60 -3.39
C PRO A 28 -4.35 3.94 -3.61
N GLY A 29 -3.59 4.02 -4.71
CA GLY A 29 -2.73 5.17 -5.01
C GLY A 29 -1.32 5.06 -4.42
N THR A 30 -1.04 4.05 -3.60
CA THR A 30 0.36 3.65 -3.33
C THR A 30 1.01 3.22 -4.63
N PHE A 31 2.15 3.82 -4.95
CA PHE A 31 2.96 3.62 -6.15
C PHE A 31 2.24 4.03 -7.44
N ALA A 32 1.46 5.12 -7.39
CA ALA A 32 0.77 5.65 -8.56
C ALA A 32 1.71 5.90 -9.76
N GLU A 33 2.93 6.39 -9.51
CA GLU A 33 3.94 6.64 -10.54
C GLU A 33 4.40 5.36 -11.23
N PHE A 34 4.61 4.31 -10.44
CA PHE A 34 4.98 3.00 -10.95
C PHE A 34 3.82 2.38 -11.75
N GLN A 35 2.59 2.51 -11.27
CA GLN A 35 1.41 2.05 -11.98
C GLN A 35 1.23 2.77 -13.32
N GLN A 36 1.46 4.08 -13.37
CA GLN A 36 1.43 4.86 -14.60
C GLN A 36 2.49 4.38 -15.60
N ALA A 37 3.72 4.16 -15.13
CA ALA A 37 4.85 3.79 -16.00
C ALA A 37 4.80 2.33 -16.50
N SER A 38 4.31 1.41 -15.66
CA SER A 38 4.33 -0.04 -15.93
C SER A 38 2.96 -0.61 -16.33
N GLY A 39 1.88 0.17 -16.18
CA GLY A 39 0.50 -0.31 -16.30
C GLY A 39 0.06 -1.24 -15.17
N ARG A 40 0.90 -1.45 -14.14
CA ARG A 40 0.65 -2.39 -13.04
C ARG A 40 0.74 -1.70 -11.69
N GLY A 41 -0.36 -1.74 -10.95
CA GLY A 41 -0.43 -1.25 -9.58
C GLY A 41 -0.47 -2.36 -8.56
N LEU A 42 -0.48 -1.97 -7.30
CA LEU A 42 -0.71 -2.86 -6.16
C LEU A 42 -2.22 -2.89 -5.86
N GLY A 43 -2.79 -4.08 -5.79
CA GLY A 43 -4.23 -4.28 -5.57
C GLY A 43 -4.63 -4.15 -4.11
N TYR A 44 -4.61 -2.94 -3.56
CA TYR A 44 -5.03 -2.66 -2.18
C TYR A 44 -6.54 -2.39 -2.09
N PRO A 45 -7.26 -2.88 -1.05
CA PRO A 45 -8.64 -2.48 -0.80
C PRO A 45 -8.73 -1.01 -0.40
N SER A 46 -9.81 -0.35 -0.81
CA SER A 46 -10.09 1.03 -0.40
C SER A 46 -10.51 1.12 1.07
N PRO A 47 -10.42 2.30 1.70
CA PRO A 47 -10.95 2.51 3.06
C PRO A 47 -12.41 2.08 3.20
N GLU A 48 -13.24 2.32 2.18
CA GLU A 48 -14.66 1.94 2.16
C GLU A 48 -14.81 0.41 2.16
N ALA A 49 -13.97 -0.31 1.40
CA ALA A 49 -13.98 -1.77 1.40
C ALA A 49 -13.57 -2.36 2.76
N TRP A 50 -12.62 -1.71 3.46
CA TRP A 50 -12.24 -2.07 4.83
C TRP A 50 -13.35 -1.79 5.84
N GLN A 51 -13.99 -0.62 5.75
CA GLN A 51 -15.10 -0.27 6.62
C GLN A 51 -16.31 -1.19 6.39
N ALA A 52 -16.64 -1.51 5.14
CA ALA A 52 -17.71 -2.44 4.80
C ALA A 52 -17.46 -3.87 5.29
N ALA A 53 -16.20 -4.25 5.54
CA ALA A 53 -15.85 -5.54 6.11
C ALA A 53 -16.00 -5.62 7.64
N LEU A 54 -16.26 -4.49 8.33
CA LEU A 54 -16.56 -4.51 9.75
C LEU A 54 -17.96 -5.07 10.00
N LYS A 55 -18.03 -6.10 10.84
CA LYS A 55 -19.33 -6.60 11.32
C LYS A 55 -19.97 -5.57 12.27
N PRO A 56 -21.28 -5.29 12.10
CA PRO A 56 -21.99 -4.36 12.98
C PRO A 56 -21.81 -4.75 14.45
N GLY A 57 -21.46 -3.77 15.28
CA GLY A 57 -21.32 -3.96 16.73
C GLY A 57 -20.08 -4.74 17.20
N HIS A 58 -19.21 -5.23 16.31
CA HIS A 58 -17.99 -5.95 16.71
C HIS A 58 -16.85 -5.02 17.15
N TRP A 59 -16.80 -3.82 16.56
CA TRP A 59 -15.68 -2.92 16.71
C TRP A 59 -16.15 -1.51 17.03
N GLN A 60 -15.33 -0.80 17.80
CA GLN A 60 -15.36 0.64 17.94
C GLN A 60 -14.09 1.23 17.32
N GLU A 61 -14.22 2.17 16.41
CA GLU A 61 -13.08 2.92 15.89
C GLU A 61 -12.56 3.88 16.97
N LEU A 62 -11.29 3.73 17.33
CA LEU A 62 -10.60 4.61 18.29
C LEU A 62 -9.79 5.69 17.59
N TYR A 63 -9.20 5.37 16.45
CA TYR A 63 -8.34 6.27 15.70
C TYR A 63 -8.24 5.84 14.25
N SER A 64 -8.21 6.82 13.35
CA SER A 64 -8.08 6.62 11.91
C SER A 64 -7.29 7.77 11.32
N HIS A 65 -6.16 7.47 10.66
CA HIS A 65 -5.33 8.48 10.03
C HIS A 65 -4.71 7.98 8.74
N VAL A 66 -5.04 8.67 7.65
CA VAL A 66 -4.44 8.43 6.33
C VAL A 66 -3.37 9.47 6.08
N GLU A 67 -2.20 9.00 5.69
CA GLU A 67 -1.06 9.82 5.32
C GLU A 67 -0.62 9.50 3.88
N THR A 68 -0.10 10.51 3.19
CA THR A 68 0.56 10.34 1.90
C THR A 68 1.98 10.86 2.00
N THR A 69 2.96 10.00 1.71
CA THR A 69 4.38 10.33 1.75
C THR A 69 5.02 10.02 0.41
N THR A 70 5.76 10.96 -0.16
CA THR A 70 6.49 10.75 -1.42
C THR A 70 7.99 10.69 -1.14
N LEU A 71 8.61 9.58 -1.51
CA LEU A 71 10.07 9.46 -1.51
C LEU A 71 10.61 9.99 -2.84
N LEU A 72 11.66 10.79 -2.78
CA LEU A 72 12.30 11.37 -3.97
C LEU A 72 13.67 10.74 -4.18
N PHE A 73 13.88 10.10 -5.33
CA PHE A 73 15.18 9.52 -5.68
C PHE A 73 15.89 10.38 -6.73
N SER A 74 17.21 10.52 -6.60
CA SER A 74 18.01 11.30 -7.56
C SER A 74 18.28 10.55 -8.86
N SER A 75 18.02 9.24 -8.91
CA SER A 75 18.13 8.45 -10.13
C SER A 75 17.18 7.28 -10.16
N CYS A 76 16.82 6.86 -11.38
CA CYS A 76 16.04 5.64 -11.61
C CYS A 76 16.67 4.39 -10.97
N ARG A 77 18.01 4.31 -10.94
CA ARG A 77 18.73 3.20 -10.30
C ARG A 77 18.45 3.12 -8.80
N GLN A 78 18.40 4.26 -8.10
CA GLN A 78 18.13 4.30 -6.67
C GLN A 78 16.67 3.90 -6.38
N LEU A 79 15.72 4.42 -7.16
CA LEU A 79 14.32 4.00 -7.11
C LEU A 79 14.20 2.47 -7.27
N TRP A 80 14.84 1.91 -8.29
CA TRP A 80 14.83 0.47 -8.55
C TRP A 80 15.45 -0.34 -7.41
N ARG A 81 16.57 0.11 -6.86
CA ARG A 81 17.20 -0.54 -5.72
C ARG A 81 16.26 -0.57 -4.52
N HIS A 82 15.61 0.55 -4.22
CA HIS A 82 14.62 0.66 -3.15
C HIS A 82 13.44 -0.31 -3.34
N LEU A 83 12.87 -0.38 -4.54
CA LEU A 83 11.78 -1.32 -4.86
C LEU A 83 12.19 -2.79 -4.68
N ARG A 84 13.45 -3.13 -4.98
CA ARG A 84 14.00 -4.49 -4.76
C ARG A 84 14.23 -4.79 -3.29
N GLU A 85 14.83 -3.86 -2.56
CA GLU A 85 15.17 -4.02 -1.13
C GLU A 85 13.92 -4.12 -0.25
N THR A 86 12.87 -3.35 -0.58
CA THR A 86 11.59 -3.37 0.15
C THR A 86 10.69 -4.55 -0.22
N GLY A 87 11.14 -5.44 -1.12
CA GLY A 87 10.39 -6.62 -1.55
C GLY A 87 9.13 -6.32 -2.38
N VAL A 88 8.80 -5.04 -2.59
CA VAL A 88 7.59 -4.62 -3.34
C VAL A 88 7.76 -4.86 -4.84
N GLY A 89 8.98 -5.11 -5.33
CA GLY A 89 9.25 -5.58 -6.68
C GLY A 89 8.84 -7.04 -6.96
N GLY A 90 8.43 -7.81 -5.94
CA GLY A 90 8.10 -9.24 -6.05
C GLY A 90 6.74 -9.56 -6.70
N THR A 91 5.91 -8.56 -7.00
CA THR A 91 4.61 -8.76 -7.67
C THR A 91 4.72 -8.98 -9.17
N ALA A 92 5.89 -8.74 -9.77
CA ALA A 92 6.14 -9.03 -11.17
C ALA A 92 7.05 -10.26 -11.27
N ARG A 93 6.48 -11.43 -11.58
CA ARG A 93 7.21 -12.58 -12.17
C ARG A 93 7.74 -12.26 -13.57
N GLU A 94 8.19 -11.04 -13.77
CA GLU A 94 8.38 -10.44 -15.07
C GLU A 94 9.86 -10.33 -15.38
N VAL A 95 10.21 -10.81 -16.57
CA VAL A 95 11.56 -10.65 -17.11
C VAL A 95 11.71 -9.21 -17.55
N TRP A 96 12.56 -8.45 -16.85
CA TRP A 96 12.95 -7.10 -17.23
C TRP A 96 13.95 -7.18 -18.39
N THR A 97 13.45 -7.12 -19.62
CA THR A 97 14.30 -6.95 -20.81
C THR A 97 14.85 -5.53 -20.86
N ARG A 98 15.93 -5.33 -21.63
CA ARG A 98 16.53 -4.00 -21.84
C ARG A 98 15.51 -2.98 -22.33
N ASP A 99 14.72 -3.34 -23.34
CA ASP A 99 13.72 -2.45 -23.95
C ASP A 99 12.62 -2.05 -22.96
N ARG A 100 12.16 -2.98 -22.11
CA ARG A 100 11.20 -2.66 -21.05
C ARG A 100 11.77 -1.72 -20.01
N TRP A 101 13.06 -1.88 -19.70
CA TRP A 101 13.76 -0.99 -18.79
C TRP A 101 13.86 0.42 -19.39
N GLU A 102 14.31 0.52 -20.64
CA GLU A 102 14.41 1.81 -21.35
C GLU A 102 13.05 2.50 -21.47
N HIS A 103 12.00 1.75 -21.81
CA HIS A 103 10.63 2.26 -21.85
C HIS A 103 10.18 2.77 -20.47
N PHE A 104 10.34 1.97 -19.42
CA PHE A 104 10.01 2.39 -18.04
C PHE A 104 10.74 3.68 -17.66
N ARG A 105 12.03 3.81 -17.98
CA ARG A 105 12.82 5.02 -17.70
C ARG A 105 12.28 6.26 -18.41
N GLN A 106 11.71 6.09 -19.61
CA GLN A 106 11.17 7.18 -20.42
C GLN A 106 9.76 7.56 -19.99
N THR A 107 8.93 6.58 -19.60
CA THR A 107 7.53 6.80 -19.23
C THR A 107 7.31 7.12 -17.76
N TYR A 108 8.29 6.84 -16.88
CA TYR A 108 8.17 7.15 -15.47
C TYR A 108 8.04 8.66 -15.23
N PRO A 109 6.98 9.11 -14.54
CA PRO A 109 6.81 10.53 -14.27
C PRO A 109 7.89 11.03 -13.33
N ARG A 110 8.41 12.23 -13.61
CA ARG A 110 9.37 12.94 -12.76
C ARG A 110 8.70 14.15 -12.15
N ASP A 111 9.18 14.59 -11.00
CA ASP A 111 8.73 15.85 -10.42
C ASP A 111 9.30 17.07 -11.18
N SER A 112 8.94 18.27 -10.74
CA SER A 112 9.42 19.52 -11.35
C SER A 112 10.93 19.74 -11.24
N ALA A 113 11.60 19.06 -10.31
CA ALA A 113 13.05 19.08 -10.15
C ALA A 113 13.75 17.94 -10.93
N GLY A 114 13.00 17.10 -11.65
CA GLY A 114 13.53 15.96 -12.39
C GLY A 114 13.88 14.75 -11.52
N GLN A 115 13.46 14.72 -10.26
CA GLN A 115 13.62 13.57 -9.36
C GLN A 115 12.60 12.48 -9.70
N TRP A 116 12.83 11.30 -9.13
CA TRP A 116 12.02 10.10 -9.34
C TRP A 116 11.14 9.89 -8.10
N PRO A 117 9.89 10.40 -8.09
CA PRO A 117 8.98 10.26 -6.96
C PRO A 117 8.43 8.84 -6.84
N LEU A 118 8.28 8.36 -5.61
CA LEU A 118 7.56 7.12 -5.28
C LEU A 118 6.62 7.40 -4.12
N THR A 119 5.32 7.42 -4.40
CA THR A 119 4.32 7.83 -3.41
C THR A 119 3.71 6.65 -2.66
N TYR A 120 3.71 6.72 -1.34
CA TYR A 120 3.03 5.80 -0.44
C TYR A 120 1.77 6.45 0.11
N ARG A 121 0.67 5.70 0.14
CA ARG A 121 -0.55 6.07 0.87
C ARG A 121 -0.78 5.05 1.97
N SER A 122 -0.56 5.45 3.21
CA SER A 122 -0.68 4.60 4.38
C SER A 122 -1.88 4.99 5.24
N TRP A 123 -2.46 4.00 5.91
CA TRP A 123 -3.54 4.18 6.86
C TRP A 123 -3.18 3.51 8.19
N LEU A 124 -3.10 4.32 9.24
CA LEU A 124 -3.03 3.85 10.61
C LEU A 124 -4.46 3.80 11.17
N TRP A 125 -4.88 2.61 11.59
CA TRP A 125 -6.25 2.36 12.04
C TRP A 125 -6.27 1.58 13.35
N LEU A 126 -6.91 2.13 14.37
CA LEU A 126 -7.05 1.52 15.68
C LEU A 126 -8.52 1.17 15.94
N LEU A 127 -8.76 -0.10 16.24
CA LEU A 127 -10.09 -0.65 16.51
C LEU A 127 -10.08 -1.31 17.87
N ARG A 128 -11.10 -1.04 18.68
CA ARG A 128 -11.35 -1.77 19.93
C ARG A 128 -12.45 -2.79 19.73
N LYS A 129 -12.21 -4.03 20.15
CA LYS A 129 -13.23 -5.08 20.18
C LYS A 129 -14.29 -4.71 21.21
N ASN A 130 -15.55 -4.69 20.78
CA ASN A 130 -16.68 -4.48 21.68
C ASN A 130 -16.87 -5.70 22.60
N PRO A 131 -17.49 -5.52 23.78
CA PRO A 131 -17.69 -6.59 24.76
C PRO A 131 -18.37 -7.83 24.20
#